data_AF-A0A3D1J0F2-F1
#
_entry.id   AF-A0A3D1J0F2-F1
#
_cell.length_a   1.000
_cell.length_b   1.000
_cell.length_c   1.000
_cell.angle_alpha   90.00
_cell.angle_beta   90.00
_cell.angle_gamma   90.00
#
_symmetry.space_group_name_H-M   'P 1'
#
loop_
_entity.id
_entity.type
_entity.pdbx_description
1 polymer ?
#
loop_
_entity_poly.entity_id
_entity_poly.type
_entity_poly.pdbx_seq_one_letter_code
_entity_poly.pdbx_strand_id
1 'polypeptide(L)'
;YHLTLEPNTFFAKHPPAIPDDDASAEMQDMIEQETAAAGYLHYEVSAYGQPGRQARHNLNYWEFGDYLGIGAGAHSKLSFPHRVVRQARYKQPKAYLEHMRLGNPIQ
;
A
#
# COMPACT_ATOMS: atom_id res chain seq x y z
N TYR A 1 -7.03 4.66 -8.09
CA TYR A 1 -7.61 4.84 -6.74
C TYR A 1 -7.75 6.32 -6.45
N HIS A 2 -8.88 6.73 -5.87
CA HIS A 2 -9.13 8.11 -5.46
C HIS A 2 -9.01 8.27 -3.93
N LEU A 3 -9.00 9.52 -3.46
CA LEU A 3 -8.98 9.84 -2.04
C LEU A 3 -10.27 9.34 -1.36
N THR A 4 -10.13 8.40 -0.43
CA THR A 4 -11.21 7.97 0.47
C THR A 4 -11.10 8.71 1.80
N LEU A 5 -12.20 9.33 2.25
CA LEU A 5 -12.26 10.06 3.51
C LEU A 5 -12.55 9.12 4.69
N GLU A 6 -11.50 8.47 5.19
CA GLU A 6 -11.62 7.51 6.29
C GLU A 6 -11.97 8.18 7.64
N PRO A 7 -12.86 7.58 8.46
CA PRO A 7 -13.20 8.09 9.78
C PRO A 7 -11.96 8.31 10.66
N ASN A 8 -12.03 9.29 11.55
CA ASN A 8 -10.96 9.66 12.49
C ASN A 8 -9.66 10.20 11.85
N THR A 9 -9.68 10.51 10.56
CA THR A 9 -8.58 11.22 9.89
C THR A 9 -8.76 12.73 9.91
N PHE A 10 -7.71 13.47 9.56
CA PHE A 10 -7.79 14.92 9.41
C PHE A 10 -8.80 15.32 8.32
N PHE A 11 -8.79 14.65 7.17
CA PHE A 11 -9.71 14.96 6.07
C PHE A 11 -11.16 14.53 6.34
N ALA A 12 -11.42 13.55 7.21
CA ALA A 12 -12.79 13.33 7.66
C ALA A 12 -13.31 14.48 8.55
N LYS A 13 -12.44 15.13 9.34
CA LYS A 13 -12.81 16.29 10.18
C LYS A 13 -12.89 17.59 9.38
N HIS A 14 -12.07 17.70 8.35
CA HIS A 14 -11.96 18.87 7.48
C HIS A 14 -12.01 18.41 6.02
N PRO A 15 -13.20 18.01 5.53
CA PRO A 15 -13.33 17.44 4.20
C PRO A 15 -12.97 18.47 3.13
N PRO A 16 -12.00 18.16 2.24
CA PRO A 16 -11.80 18.96 1.04
C PRO A 16 -12.97 18.77 0.07
N ALA A 17 -13.10 19.67 -0.90
CA ALA A 17 -13.90 19.39 -2.08
C ALA A 17 -13.25 18.24 -2.85
N ILE A 18 -14.05 17.24 -3.21
CA ILE A 18 -13.64 16.09 -4.03
C ILE A 18 -14.44 16.09 -5.33
N PRO A 19 -13.87 15.61 -6.44
CA PRO A 19 -14.63 15.38 -7.68
C PRO A 19 -15.75 14.37 -7.41
N ASP A 20 -16.83 14.50 -8.18
CA ASP A 20 -17.85 13.46 -8.25
C ASP A 20 -17.33 12.24 -9.04
N ASP A 21 -18.17 11.22 -9.18
CA ASP A 21 -17.79 9.97 -9.82
C ASP A 21 -17.48 10.15 -11.31
N ASP A 22 -18.23 11.00 -12.01
CA ASP A 22 -18.03 11.27 -13.44
C ASP A 22 -16.71 12.02 -13.68
N ALA A 23 -16.46 13.10 -12.93
CA ALA A 23 -15.18 13.82 -13.02
C ALA A 23 -13.99 12.94 -12.59
N SER A 24 -14.19 12.06 -11.62
CA SER A 24 -13.15 11.09 -11.22
C SER A 24 -12.82 10.11 -12.32
N ALA A 25 -13.83 9.62 -13.05
CA ALA A 25 -13.64 8.72 -14.19
C ALA A 25 -12.90 9.43 -15.34
N GLU A 26 -13.27 10.66 -15.67
CA GLU A 26 -12.55 11.46 -16.68
C GLU A 26 -11.08 11.67 -16.28
N MET A 27 -10.81 11.93 -15.00
CA MET A 27 -9.44 12.04 -14.49
C MET A 27 -8.65 10.74 -14.64
N GLN A 28 -9.28 9.60 -14.39
CA GLN A 28 -8.63 8.30 -14.57
C GLN A 28 -8.29 8.04 -16.04
N ASP A 29 -9.21 8.32 -16.97
CA ASP A 29 -8.97 8.19 -18.41
C ASP A 29 -7.81 9.09 -18.87
N MET A 30 -7.76 10.34 -18.38
CA MET A 30 -6.66 11.26 -18.66
C MET A 30 -5.31 10.72 -18.14
N ILE A 31 -5.27 10.18 -16.91
CA ILE A 31 -4.06 9.59 -16.34
C ILE A 31 -3.58 8.41 -17.20
N GLU A 32 -4.48 7.52 -17.62
CA GLU A 32 -4.14 6.37 -18.46
C GLU A 32 -3.57 6.78 -19.80
N GLN A 33 -4.19 7.75 -20.47
CA GLN A 33 -3.72 8.26 -21.76
C GLN A 33 -2.33 8.90 -21.66
N GLU A 34 -2.14 9.81 -20.70
CA GLU A 34 -0.87 10.53 -20.52
C GLU A 34 0.27 9.59 -20.10
N THR A 35 -0.01 8.67 -19.18
CA THR A 35 1.01 7.70 -18.72
C THR A 35 1.39 6.72 -19.83
N ALA A 36 0.42 6.24 -20.63
CA ALA A 36 0.68 5.39 -21.78
C ALA A 36 1.51 6.12 -22.84
N ALA A 37 1.19 7.38 -23.14
CA ALA A 37 1.98 8.21 -24.07
C ALA A 37 3.43 8.40 -23.59
N ALA A 38 3.65 8.44 -22.27
CA ALA A 38 4.97 8.49 -21.65
C ALA A 38 5.66 7.11 -21.50
N GLY A 39 5.08 6.03 -22.03
CA GLY A 39 5.63 4.67 -22.01
C GLY A 39 5.48 3.93 -20.69
N TYR A 40 4.61 4.38 -19.81
CA TYR A 40 4.26 3.66 -18.57
C TYR A 40 3.11 2.69 -18.85
N LEU A 41 3.18 1.53 -18.22
CA LEU A 41 2.14 0.51 -18.26
C LEU A 41 1.40 0.49 -16.93
N HIS A 42 0.07 0.39 -16.97
CA HIS A 42 -0.76 0.15 -15.80
C HIS A 42 -0.59 -1.32 -15.37
N TYR A 43 0.26 -1.55 -14.37
CA TYR A 43 0.68 -2.92 -14.01
C TYR A 43 -0.03 -3.48 -12.76
N GLU A 44 -0.74 -2.63 -12.02
CA GLU A 44 -1.60 -2.99 -10.89
C GLU A 44 -2.63 -1.89 -10.64
N VAL A 45 -3.61 -2.14 -9.76
CA VAL A 45 -4.82 -1.32 -9.61
C VAL A 45 -4.53 0.17 -9.41
N SER A 46 -3.45 0.55 -8.72
CA SER A 46 -3.07 1.95 -8.45
C SER A 46 -1.88 2.49 -9.21
N ALA A 47 -1.09 1.65 -9.88
CA ALA A 47 0.28 2.04 -10.21
C ALA A 47 0.65 1.79 -11.67
N TYR A 48 1.46 2.73 -12.15
CA TYR A 48 1.98 2.77 -13.50
C TYR A 48 3.50 2.68 -13.43
N GLY A 49 4.10 1.96 -14.37
CA GLY A 49 5.53 1.73 -14.40
C GLY A 49 6.02 1.44 -15.80
N GLN A 50 7.17 1.99 -16.16
CA GLN A 50 7.84 1.63 -17.40
C GLN A 50 8.28 0.14 -17.34
N PRO A 51 8.44 -0.52 -18.50
CA PRO A 51 8.95 -1.89 -18.56
C PRO A 51 10.24 -2.08 -17.74
N GLY A 52 10.23 -3.05 -16.82
CA GLY A 52 11.37 -3.36 -15.94
C GLY A 52 11.54 -2.41 -14.75
N ARG A 53 10.65 -1.42 -14.59
CA ARG A 53 10.68 -0.41 -13.51
C ARG A 53 9.46 -0.52 -12.58
N GLN A 54 8.69 -1.59 -12.68
CA GLN A 54 7.55 -1.85 -11.80
C GLN A 54 8.01 -2.09 -10.35
N ALA A 55 7.19 -1.68 -9.38
CA ALA A 55 7.48 -1.92 -7.97
C ALA A 55 7.43 -3.41 -7.67
N ARG A 56 8.62 -4.02 -7.48
CA ARG A 56 8.77 -5.43 -7.09
C ARG A 56 7.98 -5.77 -5.83
N HIS A 57 7.90 -4.84 -4.88
CA HIS A 57 7.15 -5.04 -3.65
C HIS A 57 5.64 -5.16 -3.89
N ASN A 58 5.05 -4.25 -4.69
CA ASN A 58 3.62 -4.29 -5.01
C ASN A 58 3.28 -5.57 -5.77
N LEU A 59 4.09 -5.91 -6.79
CA LEU A 59 3.91 -7.15 -7.55
C LEU A 59 3.96 -8.38 -6.64
N ASN A 60 4.96 -8.46 -5.76
CA ASN A 60 5.08 -9.55 -4.80
C ASN A 60 3.84 -9.65 -3.87
N TYR A 61 3.22 -8.52 -3.49
CA TYR A 61 1.97 -8.54 -2.73
C TYR A 61 0.81 -9.14 -3.54
N TRP A 62 0.64 -8.73 -4.79
CA TRP A 62 -0.41 -9.22 -5.70
C TRP A 62 -0.22 -10.70 -6.07
N GLU A 63 1.01 -11.13 -6.28
CA GLU A 63 1.38 -12.52 -6.57
C GLU A 63 1.41 -13.41 -5.30
N PHE A 64 1.00 -12.85 -4.15
CA PHE A 64 0.97 -13.55 -2.87
C PHE A 64 2.34 -14.12 -2.44
N GLY A 65 3.42 -13.46 -2.86
CA GLY A 65 4.79 -13.76 -2.48
C GLY A 65 5.10 -13.40 -1.03
N ASP A 66 6.29 -13.80 -0.58
CA ASP A 66 6.72 -13.61 0.81
C ASP A 66 7.44 -12.28 1.00
N TYR A 67 7.28 -11.68 2.17
CA TYR A 67 7.91 -10.41 2.52
C TYR A 67 8.07 -10.24 4.03
N LEU A 68 9.07 -9.44 4.40
CA LEU A 68 9.38 -9.10 5.79
C LEU A 68 8.93 -7.67 6.10
N GLY A 69 8.14 -7.52 7.16
CA GLY A 69 7.77 -6.25 7.76
C GLY A 69 8.82 -5.79 8.76
N ILE A 70 9.42 -4.64 8.48
CA ILE A 70 10.42 -3.98 9.33
C ILE A 70 9.91 -2.57 9.69
N GLY A 71 9.97 -2.23 10.97
CA GLY A 71 9.46 -0.95 11.48
C GLY A 71 8.07 -1.05 12.13
N ALA A 72 7.67 0.03 12.80
CA ALA A 72 6.38 0.12 13.48
C ALA A 72 5.21 -0.05 12.49
N GLY A 73 4.24 -0.90 12.84
CA GLY A 73 3.07 -1.20 12.01
C GLY A 73 3.32 -2.05 10.76
N ALA A 74 4.58 -2.46 10.51
CA ALA A 74 4.89 -3.28 9.35
C ALA A 74 4.33 -4.70 9.48
N HIS A 75 4.02 -5.33 8.34
CA HIS A 75 3.50 -6.69 8.28
C HIS A 75 4.47 -7.60 7.55
N SER A 76 4.54 -8.86 7.96
CA SER A 76 5.22 -9.94 7.24
C SER A 76 4.21 -10.98 6.80
N LYS A 77 4.49 -11.61 5.65
CA LYS A 77 3.84 -12.84 5.20
C LYS A 77 4.95 -13.81 4.78
N LEU A 78 4.96 -14.99 5.38
CA LEU A 78 5.93 -16.05 5.11
C LEU A 78 5.21 -17.37 4.85
N SER A 79 5.46 -17.98 3.71
CA SER A 79 4.94 -19.28 3.31
C SER A 79 5.92 -20.40 3.70
N PHE A 80 5.38 -21.47 4.26
CA PHE A 80 6.07 -22.73 4.54
C PHE A 80 5.28 -23.88 3.90
N PRO A 81 5.86 -25.08 3.70
CA PRO A 81 5.19 -26.18 3.00
C PRO A 81 3.78 -26.55 3.52
N HIS A 82 3.49 -26.30 4.80
CA HIS A 82 2.24 -26.68 5.44
C HIS A 82 1.51 -25.53 6.15
N ARG A 83 2.00 -24.28 6.04
CA ARG A 83 1.37 -23.13 6.71
C ARG A 83 1.81 -21.80 6.12
N VAL A 84 1.00 -20.77 6.31
CA VAL A 84 1.38 -19.37 6.08
C VAL A 84 1.41 -18.65 7.43
N VAL A 85 2.52 -17.98 7.72
CA VAL A 85 2.69 -17.16 8.92
C VAL A 85 2.51 -15.70 8.53
N ARG A 86 1.59 -15.02 9.19
CA ARG A 86 1.43 -13.56 9.11
C ARG A 86 1.76 -12.95 10.46
N GLN A 87 2.57 -11.90 10.45
CA GLN A 87 3.00 -11.20 11.65
C GLN A 87 2.80 -9.72 11.45
N ALA A 88 2.37 -9.03 12.51
CA ALA A 88 2.36 -7.58 12.58
C ALA A 88 3.43 -7.10 13.57
N ARG A 89 4.04 -5.95 13.29
CA ARG A 89 4.80 -5.18 14.28
C ARG A 89 3.84 -4.24 15.00
N TYR A 90 4.14 -3.93 16.26
CA TYR A 90 3.40 -2.93 17.03
C TYR A 90 3.19 -1.65 16.20
N LYS A 91 1.92 -1.24 16.05
CA LYS A 91 1.56 -0.09 15.22
C LYS A 91 2.13 1.22 15.75
N GLN A 92 2.10 1.41 17.06
CA GLN A 92 2.55 2.66 17.70
C GLN A 92 4.07 2.68 17.83
N PRO A 93 4.77 3.70 17.33
CA PRO A 93 6.25 3.75 17.37
C PRO A 93 6.85 3.57 18.76
N LYS A 94 6.24 4.15 19.81
CA LYS A 94 6.70 3.98 21.20
C LYS A 94 6.65 2.52 21.65
N ALA A 95 5.49 1.88 21.50
CA ALA A 95 5.32 0.46 21.82
C ALA A 95 6.25 -0.43 20.99
N TYR A 96 6.39 -0.14 19.69
CA TYR A 96 7.34 -0.85 18.83
C TYR A 96 8.77 -0.79 19.38
N LEU A 97 9.26 0.39 19.75
CA LEU A 97 10.62 0.55 20.29
C LEU A 97 10.81 -0.15 21.64
N GLU A 98 9.81 -0.09 22.53
CA GLU A 98 9.85 -0.78 23.82
C GLU A 98 9.91 -2.31 23.63
N HIS A 99 9.02 -2.85 22.81
CA HIS A 99 8.95 -4.28 22.54
C HIS A 99 10.14 -4.81 21.73
N MET A 100 10.68 -4.00 20.81
CA MET A 100 11.94 -4.29 20.14
C MET A 100 13.10 -4.44 21.14
N ARG A 101 13.20 -3.54 22.14
CA ARG A 101 14.25 -3.62 23.18
C ARG A 101 14.11 -4.86 24.05
N LEU A 102 12.89 -5.34 24.26
CA LEU A 102 12.60 -6.56 25.01
C LEU A 102 12.75 -7.85 24.20
N GLY A 103 13.08 -7.77 22.90
CA GLY A 103 13.22 -8.93 22.02
C GLY A 103 11.89 -9.51 21.52
N ASN A 104 10.76 -8.81 21.73
CA ASN A 104 9.41 -9.27 21.40
C ASN A 104 8.75 -8.37 20.34
N PRO A 105 9.26 -8.26 19.11
CA PRO A 105 8.86 -7.23 18.16
C PRO A 105 7.52 -7.47 17.44
N ILE A 106 6.90 -8.63 17.68
CA ILE A 106 5.64 -9.06 17.05
C ILE A 106 4.50 -8.73 18.00
N GLN A 107 3.45 -8.07 17.47
CA GLN A 107 2.21 -7.76 18.16
C GLN A 107 1.22 -8.93 18.10
#